data_AF-A0AAW2B691-F1
#
_entry.id   AF-A0AAW2B691-F1
#
_cell.length_a   1.000
_cell.length_b   1.000
_cell.length_c   1.000
_cell.angle_alpha   90.00
_cell.angle_beta   90.00
_cell.angle_gamma   90.00
#
_symmetry.space_group_name_H-M   'P 1'
#
loop_
_entity.id
_entity.type
_entity.pdbx_description
1 polymer ?
#
loop_
_entity_poly.entity_id
_entity_poly.type
_entity_poly.pdbx_seq_one_letter_code
_entity_poly.pdbx_strand_id
1 'polypeptide(L)'
;MMENTEYDESSLCRENEPTQSLREVGTTTQTFEEDATMAPSFGDERYLLGEGPVAGNTSPSCQDKRMMDEKISPVEKQLQYLLNKADEFQTQLLWSRDCLQNYEFAHIVPMFLQTCQPYFTYLESTARNSNPFRPPLSTYIRTQLLQFSQQLCSRLEQLMLLYASFSFVSLEESDPLSISHFYIGQCQIDNTKLSIFRYCCPTPFLASASTGLYKRMRWNVEREIQGEGEGKTYDSAEFYFLCCEDVMEAEDNKNGDGRCEGENTERESRVARIWSIGQWVQTYPDPEDITDWVLCSVPCGQYKQLLCLGDEEPSSCTATDCLLGVLLSQEIDGTVCFKT
;
A
#
# COMPACT_ATOMS: atom_id res chain seq x y z
N MET A 1 -51.76 -2.97 68.49
CA MET A 1 -52.54 -1.73 68.39
C MET A 1 -51.86 -0.91 67.30
N MET A 2 -52.33 -1.03 66.05
CA MET A 2 -53.29 -0.12 65.37
C MET A 2 -52.62 1.22 65.07
N GLU A 3 -52.67 1.88 63.90
CA GLU A 3 -53.27 1.73 62.55
C GLU A 3 -52.63 2.89 61.73
N ASN A 4 -52.03 2.65 60.55
CA ASN A 4 -52.46 3.06 59.21
C ASN A 4 -53.36 4.30 59.02
N THR A 5 -52.98 5.15 58.04
CA THR A 5 -53.83 5.87 57.05
C THR A 5 -52.87 6.48 55.99
N GLU A 6 -52.75 5.96 54.76
CA GLU A 6 -53.57 6.11 53.51
C GLU A 6 -53.33 7.44 52.74
N TYR A 7 -52.74 7.37 51.52
CA TYR A 7 -53.30 7.60 50.15
C TYR A 7 -53.48 9.10 49.78
N ASP A 8 -53.34 9.65 48.55
CA ASP A 8 -53.46 9.22 47.13
C ASP A 8 -52.74 10.30 46.26
N GLU A 9 -51.97 9.98 45.21
CA GLU A 9 -52.31 9.85 43.77
C GLU A 9 -52.66 11.13 42.94
N SER A 10 -51.89 11.27 41.84
CA SER A 10 -52.35 11.54 40.45
C SER A 10 -52.92 12.92 40.04
N SER A 11 -52.19 13.62 39.15
CA SER A 11 -52.84 14.35 38.03
C SER A 11 -51.90 14.55 36.83
N LEU A 12 -52.34 14.04 35.69
CA LEU A 12 -51.75 14.09 34.36
C LEU A 12 -52.61 15.01 33.46
N CYS A 13 -51.96 15.52 32.40
CA CYS A 13 -52.50 16.08 31.15
C CYS A 13 -52.85 17.59 31.08
N ARG A 14 -52.12 18.33 30.23
CA ARG A 14 -52.69 18.90 29.00
C ARG A 14 -51.64 19.43 28.01
N GLU A 15 -51.83 19.02 26.77
CA GLU A 15 -51.21 19.52 25.53
C GLU A 15 -51.54 21.00 25.28
N ASN A 16 -50.70 21.69 24.50
CA ASN A 16 -51.10 22.57 23.40
C ASN A 16 -49.87 23.05 22.60
N GLU A 17 -49.90 22.84 21.28
CA GLU A 17 -49.06 23.51 20.27
C GLU A 17 -49.26 25.04 20.28
N PRO A 18 -48.38 25.80 19.59
CA PRO A 18 -48.88 26.37 18.33
C PRO A 18 -47.87 26.40 17.16
N THR A 19 -48.36 25.95 16.01
CA THR A 19 -48.28 26.53 14.65
C THR A 19 -47.12 27.46 14.24
N GLN A 20 -46.37 26.94 13.26
CA GLN A 20 -45.70 27.55 12.09
C GLN A 20 -45.79 29.09 11.88
N SER A 21 -44.63 29.69 11.62
CA SER A 21 -44.50 30.69 10.54
C SER A 21 -43.21 30.49 9.75
N LEU A 22 -43.40 30.46 8.44
CA LEU A 22 -42.46 30.18 7.36
C LEU A 22 -41.55 31.40 7.11
N ARG A 23 -40.23 31.22 7.08
CA ARG A 23 -39.33 32.03 6.24
C ARG A 23 -38.21 31.16 5.66
N GLU A 24 -38.28 31.04 4.35
CA GLU A 24 -37.32 30.39 3.46
C GLU A 24 -35.92 30.99 3.61
N VAL A 25 -34.91 30.14 3.79
CA VAL A 25 -33.52 30.41 3.42
C VAL A 25 -32.96 29.13 2.80
N GLY A 26 -32.42 29.28 1.59
CA GLY A 26 -32.29 28.24 0.58
C GLY A 26 -31.41 27.06 0.95
N THR A 27 -31.94 25.87 0.69
CA THR A 27 -31.20 24.61 0.65
C THR A 27 -30.33 24.60 -0.61
N THR A 28 -29.02 24.82 -0.46
CA THR A 28 -28.05 24.37 -1.47
C THR A 28 -27.68 22.94 -1.12
N THR A 29 -28.48 21.99 -1.60
CA THR A 29 -28.11 20.57 -1.62
C THR A 29 -27.00 20.42 -2.66
N GLN A 30 -25.74 20.34 -2.22
CA GLN A 30 -24.68 19.78 -3.06
C GLN A 30 -24.75 18.26 -2.93
N THR A 31 -25.35 17.66 -3.94
CA THR A 31 -25.34 16.23 -4.21
C THR A 31 -23.89 15.77 -4.30
N PHE A 32 -23.46 14.87 -3.42
CA PHE A 32 -22.25 14.07 -3.64
C PHE A 32 -22.57 13.10 -4.78
N GLU A 33 -22.10 13.41 -5.98
CA GLU A 33 -22.07 12.44 -7.07
C GLU A 33 -20.90 11.47 -6.81
N GLU A 34 -21.23 10.21 -6.50
CA GLU A 34 -20.33 9.08 -6.66
C GLU A 34 -20.02 8.91 -8.15
N ASP A 35 -18.93 9.52 -8.60
CA ASP A 35 -18.41 9.27 -9.94
C ASP A 35 -17.60 7.97 -9.90
N ALA A 36 -18.25 6.88 -10.32
CA ALA A 36 -17.62 5.57 -10.46
C ALA A 36 -16.48 5.65 -11.48
N THR A 37 -15.24 5.69 -10.98
CA THR A 37 -14.02 5.63 -11.79
C THR A 37 -13.97 4.32 -12.59
N MET A 38 -14.45 4.37 -13.82
CA MET A 38 -14.27 3.33 -14.83
C MET A 38 -12.83 3.36 -15.34
N ALA A 39 -12.18 2.19 -15.37
CA ALA A 39 -10.85 2.02 -15.97
C ALA A 39 -10.89 2.35 -17.49
N PRO A 40 -9.83 2.94 -18.05
CA PRO A 40 -9.78 3.22 -19.48
C PRO A 40 -9.83 1.91 -20.30
N SER A 41 -10.86 1.79 -21.14
CA SER A 41 -11.06 0.66 -22.04
C SER A 41 -10.08 0.73 -23.21
N PHE A 42 -9.23 -0.29 -23.36
CA PHE A 42 -8.43 -0.50 -24.55
C PHE A 42 -9.28 -1.18 -25.62
N GLY A 43 -9.63 -0.43 -26.67
CA GLY A 43 -10.31 -0.93 -27.85
C GLY A 43 -9.46 -1.95 -28.62
N ASP A 44 -10.11 -3.02 -29.05
CA ASP A 44 -9.62 -4.06 -29.96
C ASP A 44 -9.62 -3.50 -31.39
N GLU A 45 -8.45 -3.14 -31.95
CA GLU A 45 -8.36 -2.66 -33.34
C GLU A 45 -7.88 -3.74 -34.31
N ARG A 46 -8.76 -4.01 -35.27
CA ARG A 46 -8.59 -4.92 -36.40
C ARG A 46 -7.63 -4.33 -37.43
N TYR A 47 -6.79 -5.20 -37.98
CA TYR A 47 -5.96 -4.98 -39.16
C TYR A 47 -6.71 -4.34 -40.34
N LEU A 48 -6.17 -3.26 -40.91
CA LEU A 48 -6.41 -2.88 -42.31
C LEU A 48 -5.13 -2.37 -42.98
N LEU A 49 -4.76 -3.05 -44.07
CA LEU A 49 -3.78 -2.61 -45.08
C LEU A 49 -4.33 -1.41 -45.86
N GLY A 50 -3.46 -0.47 -46.23
CA GLY A 50 -3.72 0.53 -47.28
C GLY A 50 -2.56 1.52 -47.47
N GLU A 51 -1.91 1.44 -48.63
CA GLU A 51 -0.72 2.19 -49.07
C GLU A 51 -0.98 3.69 -49.37
N GLY A 52 0.07 4.52 -49.27
CA GLY A 52 0.16 5.82 -49.95
C GLY A 52 1.07 6.87 -49.27
N PRO A 53 2.10 7.45 -49.93
CA PRO A 53 3.24 8.12 -49.27
C PRO A 53 3.13 9.67 -49.24
N VAL A 54 3.95 10.33 -48.39
CA VAL A 54 4.86 11.46 -48.72
C VAL A 54 5.45 12.12 -47.45
N ALA A 55 6.78 12.12 -47.41
CA ALA A 55 7.72 13.07 -46.81
C ALA A 55 7.46 13.65 -45.40
N GLY A 56 8.18 13.09 -44.44
CA GLY A 56 8.64 13.77 -43.24
C GLY A 56 9.66 12.86 -42.55
N ASN A 57 10.96 13.13 -42.71
CA ASN A 57 12.04 12.42 -42.03
C ASN A 57 11.98 12.70 -40.52
N THR A 58 11.01 12.09 -39.85
CA THR A 58 11.00 11.92 -38.41
C THR A 58 11.58 10.54 -38.19
N SER A 59 12.66 10.41 -37.40
CA SER A 59 13.24 9.10 -37.14
C SER A 59 12.14 8.16 -36.62
N PRO A 60 12.10 6.87 -37.03
CA PRO A 60 11.05 5.93 -36.60
C PRO A 60 10.88 5.91 -35.07
N SER A 61 12.01 6.07 -34.34
CA SER A 61 12.04 6.14 -32.88
C SER A 61 11.30 7.34 -32.28
N CYS A 62 11.25 8.48 -32.97
CA CYS A 62 10.59 9.68 -32.46
C CYS A 62 9.07 9.63 -32.65
N GLN A 63 8.61 8.93 -33.69
CA GLN A 63 7.17 8.76 -33.97
C GLN A 63 6.57 7.70 -33.04
N ASP A 64 7.31 6.61 -32.79
CA ASP A 64 6.93 5.59 -31.80
C ASP A 64 6.81 6.18 -30.39
N LYS A 65 7.78 6.97 -29.93
CA LYS A 65 7.68 7.63 -28.61
C LYS A 65 6.44 8.50 -28.48
N ARG A 66 6.11 9.29 -29.52
CA ARG A 66 4.92 10.16 -29.52
C ARG A 66 3.63 9.36 -29.39
N MET A 67 3.49 8.26 -30.11
CA MET A 67 2.29 7.39 -29.99
C MET A 67 2.20 6.72 -28.61
N MET A 68 3.33 6.43 -27.98
CA MET A 68 3.36 5.87 -26.62
C MET A 68 3.00 6.93 -25.58
N ASP A 69 3.45 8.18 -25.76
CA ASP A 69 3.06 9.31 -24.91
C ASP A 69 1.56 9.60 -25.00
N GLU A 70 0.97 9.51 -26.21
CA GLU A 70 -0.48 9.62 -26.40
C GLU A 70 -1.26 8.55 -25.61
N LYS A 71 -0.72 7.33 -25.52
CA LYS A 71 -1.31 6.26 -24.70
C LYS A 71 -1.14 6.47 -23.19
N ILE A 72 -0.05 7.11 -22.77
CA ILE A 72 0.25 7.38 -21.34
C ILE A 72 -0.54 8.59 -20.83
N SER A 73 -0.80 9.60 -21.68
CA SER A 73 -1.40 10.88 -21.25
C SER A 73 -2.69 10.76 -20.43
N PRO A 74 -3.66 9.88 -20.74
CA PRO A 74 -4.85 9.71 -19.90
C PRO A 74 -4.52 9.18 -18.50
N VAL A 75 -3.53 8.28 -18.40
CA VAL A 75 -3.08 7.69 -17.14
C VAL A 75 -2.37 8.73 -16.27
N GLU A 76 -1.58 9.60 -16.89
CA GLU A 76 -0.92 10.73 -16.23
C GLU A 76 -1.92 11.77 -15.73
N LYS A 77 -2.95 12.10 -16.52
CA LYS A 77 -4.03 13.01 -16.07
C LYS A 77 -4.75 12.46 -14.84
N GLN A 78 -5.01 11.16 -14.80
CA GLN A 78 -5.59 10.52 -13.63
C GLN A 78 -4.65 10.59 -12.41
N LEU A 79 -3.34 10.40 -12.60
CA LEU A 79 -2.36 10.62 -11.53
C LEU A 79 -2.47 12.04 -10.97
N GLN A 80 -2.43 13.04 -11.87
CA GLN A 80 -2.46 14.44 -11.45
C GLN A 80 -3.73 14.79 -10.69
N TYR A 81 -4.89 14.23 -11.10
CA TYR A 81 -6.13 14.38 -10.34
C TYR A 81 -6.00 13.83 -8.92
N LEU A 82 -5.48 12.61 -8.75
CA LEU A 82 -5.30 11.99 -7.43
C LEU A 82 -4.28 12.76 -6.56
N LEU A 83 -3.17 13.21 -7.14
CA LEU A 83 -2.19 14.04 -6.44
C LEU A 83 -2.80 15.37 -5.98
N ASN A 84 -3.55 16.05 -6.85
CA ASN A 84 -4.26 17.28 -6.50
C ASN A 84 -5.30 17.05 -5.40
N LYS A 85 -6.01 15.91 -5.42
CA LYS A 85 -6.93 15.56 -4.33
C LYS A 85 -6.22 15.36 -3.00
N ALA A 86 -5.06 14.70 -2.98
CA ALA A 86 -4.24 14.61 -1.77
C ALA A 86 -3.79 15.99 -1.27
N ASP A 87 -3.41 16.91 -2.17
CA ASP A 87 -3.05 18.30 -1.85
C ASP A 87 -4.23 19.08 -1.25
N GLU A 88 -5.43 18.91 -1.80
CA GLU A 88 -6.67 19.50 -1.27
C GLU A 88 -6.93 19.02 0.16
N PHE A 89 -6.84 17.72 0.43
CA PHE A 89 -7.03 17.17 1.78
C PHE A 89 -5.99 17.67 2.77
N GLN A 90 -4.72 17.72 2.37
CA GLN A 90 -3.66 18.31 3.20
C GLN A 90 -3.94 19.78 3.50
N THR A 91 -4.38 20.56 2.51
CA THR A 91 -4.69 21.98 2.69
C THR A 91 -5.89 22.14 3.62
N GLN A 92 -6.98 21.40 3.39
CA GLN A 92 -8.17 21.42 4.24
C GLN A 92 -7.81 21.12 5.70
N LEU A 93 -6.99 20.09 5.94
CA LEU A 93 -6.52 19.72 7.27
C LEU A 93 -5.76 20.86 7.98
N LEU A 94 -4.84 21.52 7.27
CA LEU A 94 -4.03 22.60 7.83
C LEU A 94 -4.85 23.85 8.16
N TRP A 95 -5.87 24.16 7.36
CA TRP A 95 -6.71 25.35 7.52
C TRP A 95 -7.84 25.16 8.53
N SER A 96 -8.29 23.93 8.75
CA SER A 96 -9.41 23.59 9.63
C SER A 96 -8.99 23.27 11.07
N ARG A 97 -7.69 23.41 11.39
CA ARG A 97 -7.08 23.14 12.70
C ARG A 97 -7.80 23.77 13.89
N ASP A 98 -8.41 24.94 13.71
CA ASP A 98 -9.01 25.72 14.80
C ASP A 98 -10.54 25.51 14.96
N CYS A 99 -11.19 24.75 14.06
CA CYS A 99 -12.66 24.77 13.92
C CYS A 99 -13.36 23.40 14.11
N LEU A 100 -12.66 22.29 14.33
CA LEU A 100 -13.23 20.98 14.03
C LEU A 100 -13.66 20.09 15.19
N GLN A 101 -14.79 19.43 14.95
CA GLN A 101 -15.20 18.18 15.57
C GLN A 101 -14.44 17.03 14.88
N ASN A 102 -13.72 16.23 15.68
CA ASN A 102 -12.69 15.28 15.24
C ASN A 102 -13.14 14.13 14.31
N TYR A 103 -14.44 13.91 14.12
CA TYR A 103 -14.96 12.68 13.50
C TYR A 103 -15.05 12.71 11.97
N GLU A 104 -15.17 13.89 11.36
CA GLU A 104 -15.31 13.98 9.89
C GLU A 104 -14.00 13.70 9.15
N PHE A 105 -12.84 13.94 9.77
CA PHE A 105 -11.54 13.74 9.08
C PHE A 105 -11.02 12.32 9.14
N ALA A 106 -11.46 11.54 10.13
CA ALA A 106 -11.01 10.16 10.33
C ALA A 106 -11.38 9.23 9.15
N HIS A 107 -12.49 9.51 8.45
CA HIS A 107 -12.97 8.67 7.36
C HIS A 107 -12.51 9.10 5.96
N ILE A 108 -12.09 10.36 5.78
CA ILE A 108 -11.69 10.91 4.47
C ILE A 108 -10.52 10.12 3.90
N VAL A 109 -9.50 9.86 4.71
CA VAL A 109 -8.28 9.18 4.28
C VAL A 109 -8.52 7.71 3.90
N PRO A 110 -9.15 6.86 4.73
CA PRO A 110 -9.45 5.49 4.31
C PRO A 110 -10.34 5.42 3.06
N MET A 111 -11.32 6.33 2.91
CA MET A 111 -12.12 6.42 1.68
C MET A 111 -11.25 6.76 0.47
N PHE A 112 -10.36 7.75 0.60
CA PHE A 112 -9.48 8.14 -0.49
C PHE A 112 -8.47 7.04 -0.88
N LEU A 113 -7.95 6.29 0.11
CA LEU A 113 -7.12 5.11 -0.15
C LEU A 113 -7.88 4.09 -1.00
N GLN A 114 -9.15 3.82 -0.70
CA GLN A 114 -10.00 2.92 -1.48
C GLN A 114 -10.18 3.42 -2.92
N THR A 115 -10.43 4.72 -3.11
CA THR A 115 -10.53 5.34 -4.45
C THR A 115 -9.23 5.21 -5.26
N CYS A 116 -8.07 5.15 -4.61
CA CYS A 116 -6.78 4.97 -5.29
C CYS A 116 -6.51 3.51 -5.71
N GLN A 117 -7.16 2.50 -5.10
CA GLN A 117 -6.84 1.08 -5.33
C GLN A 117 -7.00 0.62 -6.79
N PRO A 118 -8.04 1.02 -7.55
CA PRO A 118 -8.17 0.65 -8.95
C PRO A 118 -7.04 1.20 -9.80
N TYR A 119 -6.59 2.44 -9.50
CA TYR A 119 -5.49 3.09 -10.21
C TYR A 119 -4.17 2.34 -9.97
N PHE A 120 -3.84 2.04 -8.72
CA PHE A 120 -2.69 1.21 -8.38
C PHE A 120 -2.72 -0.16 -9.07
N THR A 121 -3.86 -0.85 -8.98
CA THR A 121 -4.03 -2.17 -9.61
C THR A 121 -3.81 -2.09 -11.11
N TYR A 122 -4.35 -1.07 -11.78
CA TYR A 122 -4.13 -0.86 -13.20
C TYR A 122 -2.65 -0.65 -13.52
N LEU A 123 -1.95 0.22 -12.80
CA LEU A 123 -0.53 0.49 -13.05
C LEU A 123 0.34 -0.76 -12.86
N GLU A 124 0.18 -1.43 -11.73
CA GLU A 124 0.94 -2.63 -11.34
C GLU A 124 0.71 -3.80 -12.29
N SER A 125 -0.56 -4.12 -12.57
CA SER A 125 -0.92 -5.22 -13.46
C SER A 125 -0.51 -4.95 -14.90
N THR A 126 -0.69 -3.73 -15.41
CA THR A 126 -0.31 -3.37 -16.78
C THR A 126 1.22 -3.38 -16.95
N ALA A 127 1.96 -2.95 -15.92
CA ALA A 127 3.41 -2.91 -15.97
C ALA A 127 4.07 -4.29 -15.85
N ARG A 128 3.49 -5.19 -15.04
CA ARG A 128 4.16 -6.44 -14.61
C ARG A 128 3.49 -7.73 -15.07
N ASN A 129 2.23 -7.71 -15.48
CA ASN A 129 1.57 -8.97 -15.84
C ASN A 129 2.23 -9.63 -17.05
N SER A 130 2.53 -10.91 -16.88
CA SER A 130 3.02 -11.75 -17.98
C SER A 130 1.84 -12.47 -18.61
N ASN A 131 1.65 -12.30 -19.92
CA ASN A 131 0.68 -13.06 -20.69
C ASN A 131 1.41 -13.78 -21.83
N PRO A 132 1.37 -15.12 -21.90
CA PRO A 132 2.09 -15.88 -22.93
C PRO A 132 1.64 -15.55 -24.37
N PHE A 133 0.46 -14.95 -24.54
CA PHE A 133 -0.11 -14.58 -25.83
C PHE A 133 0.01 -13.09 -26.17
N ARG A 134 0.61 -12.26 -25.30
CA ARG A 134 0.85 -10.84 -25.60
C ARG A 134 2.33 -10.49 -25.46
N PRO A 135 2.90 -9.73 -26.41
CA PRO A 135 4.26 -9.23 -26.24
C PRO A 135 4.34 -8.34 -24.99
N PRO A 136 5.48 -8.36 -24.27
CA PRO A 136 5.67 -7.50 -23.12
C PRO A 136 5.57 -6.03 -23.53
N LEU A 137 5.05 -5.19 -22.63
CA LEU A 137 5.04 -3.76 -22.85
C LEU A 137 6.48 -3.23 -23.06
N SER A 138 6.60 -2.16 -23.85
CA SER A 138 7.88 -1.48 -23.99
C SER A 138 8.43 -1.08 -22.62
N THR A 139 9.75 -1.14 -22.43
CA THR A 139 10.41 -0.72 -21.19
C THR A 139 10.04 0.71 -20.81
N TYR A 140 9.90 1.62 -21.79
CA TYR A 140 9.50 3.00 -21.56
C TYR A 140 8.14 3.12 -20.86
N ILE A 141 7.07 2.55 -21.44
CA ILE A 141 5.73 2.58 -20.82
C ILE A 141 5.78 1.92 -19.44
N ARG A 142 6.41 0.74 -19.32
CA ARG A 142 6.51 0.04 -18.05
C ARG A 142 7.12 0.94 -16.98
N THR A 143 8.27 1.55 -17.25
CA THR A 143 8.94 2.45 -16.32
C THR A 143 8.06 3.64 -15.94
N GLN A 144 7.35 4.25 -16.90
CA GLN A 144 6.45 5.38 -16.62
C GLN A 144 5.29 4.99 -15.69
N LEU A 145 4.62 3.86 -15.94
CA LEU A 145 3.52 3.38 -15.10
C LEU A 145 3.99 3.12 -13.66
N LEU A 146 5.17 2.53 -13.51
CA LEU A 146 5.79 2.28 -12.21
C LEU A 146 6.18 3.57 -11.48
N GLN A 147 6.68 4.57 -12.21
CA GLN A 147 6.95 5.88 -11.63
C GLN A 147 5.66 6.57 -11.16
N PHE A 148 4.55 6.43 -11.87
CA PHE A 148 3.25 6.95 -11.43
C PHE A 148 2.77 6.27 -10.14
N SER A 149 2.94 4.95 -10.04
CA SER A 149 2.63 4.17 -8.84
C SER A 149 3.46 4.70 -7.66
N GLN A 150 4.76 4.88 -7.86
CA GLN A 150 5.66 5.42 -6.83
C GLN A 150 5.28 6.84 -6.38
N GLN A 151 4.95 7.74 -7.32
CA GLN A 151 4.57 9.12 -7.00
C GLN A 151 3.32 9.17 -6.11
N LEU A 152 2.27 8.43 -6.50
CA LEU A 152 1.05 8.38 -5.71
C LEU A 152 1.29 7.73 -4.34
N CYS A 153 2.05 6.62 -4.30
CA CYS A 153 2.42 5.93 -3.07
C CYS A 153 3.12 6.89 -2.08
N SER A 154 4.15 7.62 -2.53
CA SER A 154 4.86 8.60 -1.70
C SER A 154 3.93 9.73 -1.21
N ARG A 155 3.01 10.21 -2.05
CA ARG A 155 2.07 11.26 -1.65
C ARG A 155 1.07 10.78 -0.60
N LEU A 156 0.55 9.57 -0.76
CA LEU A 156 -0.37 8.96 0.21
C LEU A 156 0.32 8.71 1.56
N GLU A 157 1.58 8.24 1.57
CA GLU A 157 2.34 8.11 2.82
C GLU A 157 2.45 9.44 3.57
N GLN A 158 2.79 10.52 2.86
CA GLN A 158 2.86 11.86 3.46
C GLN A 158 1.51 12.31 4.04
N LEU A 159 0.42 12.06 3.30
CA LEU A 159 -0.93 12.38 3.76
C LEU A 159 -1.28 11.58 5.03
N MET A 160 -1.02 10.27 5.03
CA MET A 160 -1.24 9.38 6.18
C MET A 160 -0.49 9.84 7.42
N LEU A 161 0.81 10.13 7.28
CA LEU A 161 1.65 10.61 8.36
C LEU A 161 1.15 11.95 8.91
N LEU A 162 0.68 12.83 8.03
CA LEU A 162 0.12 14.10 8.43
C LEU A 162 -1.16 13.90 9.27
N TYR A 163 -2.12 13.11 8.80
CA TYR A 163 -3.35 12.82 9.56
C TYR A 163 -3.06 12.13 10.90
N ALA A 164 -2.09 11.21 10.93
CA ALA A 164 -1.65 10.57 12.16
C ALA A 164 -1.02 11.56 13.15
N SER A 165 -0.27 12.56 12.66
CA SER A 165 0.33 13.60 13.50
C SER A 165 -0.70 14.47 14.21
N PHE A 166 -1.91 14.59 13.66
CA PHE A 166 -3.05 15.25 14.29
C PHE A 166 -3.96 14.29 15.06
N SER A 167 -3.57 13.02 15.21
CA SER A 167 -4.34 11.97 15.90
C SER A 167 -5.73 11.68 15.29
N PHE A 168 -5.92 11.96 13.98
CA PHE A 168 -7.17 11.60 13.28
C PHE A 168 -7.20 10.12 12.88
N VAL A 169 -6.03 9.51 12.69
CA VAL A 169 -5.88 8.08 12.36
C VAL A 169 -4.75 7.50 13.20
N SER A 170 -4.90 6.24 13.60
CA SER A 170 -3.81 5.47 14.20
C SER A 170 -3.03 4.73 13.11
N LEU A 171 -1.71 4.62 13.30
CA LEU A 171 -0.84 3.80 12.45
C LEU A 171 -0.33 2.56 13.21
N GLU A 172 -0.78 2.35 14.45
CA GLU A 172 -0.33 1.25 15.30
C GLU A 172 -1.09 -0.04 14.98
N GLU A 173 -0.40 -1.12 14.61
CA GLU A 173 -1.05 -2.38 14.24
C GLU A 173 -1.84 -3.07 15.36
N SER A 174 -1.60 -2.69 16.62
CA SER A 174 -2.38 -3.19 17.77
C SER A 174 -3.81 -2.60 17.79
N ASP A 175 -4.03 -1.47 17.11
CA ASP A 175 -5.33 -0.82 17.02
C ASP A 175 -6.15 -1.40 15.86
N PRO A 176 -7.35 -1.96 16.11
CA PRO A 176 -8.21 -2.53 15.08
C PRO A 176 -8.74 -1.49 14.07
N LEU A 177 -8.68 -0.20 14.39
CA LEU A 177 -9.06 0.89 13.48
C LEU A 177 -7.84 1.54 12.79
N SER A 178 -6.65 0.96 12.97
CA SER A 178 -5.43 1.52 12.39
C SER A 178 -5.38 1.41 10.87
N ILE A 179 -4.63 2.34 10.28
CA ILE A 179 -4.28 2.36 8.87
C ILE A 179 -2.75 2.30 8.77
N SER A 180 -2.16 1.24 9.34
CA SER A 180 -0.71 1.04 9.39
C SER A 180 -0.08 0.84 7.99
N HIS A 181 -0.86 0.29 7.07
CA HIS A 181 -0.45 0.00 5.70
C HIS A 181 -1.62 0.16 4.73
N PHE A 182 -1.29 0.31 3.45
CA PHE A 182 -2.27 0.36 2.37
C PHE A 182 -1.82 -0.47 1.17
N TYR A 183 -2.81 -0.91 0.38
CA TYR A 183 -2.60 -1.70 -0.82
C TYR A 183 -2.15 -0.81 -1.98
N ILE A 184 -1.05 -1.19 -2.63
CA ILE A 184 -0.47 -0.44 -3.76
C ILE A 184 -0.51 -1.22 -5.08
N GLY A 185 -1.39 -2.23 -5.16
CA GLY A 185 -1.69 -2.95 -6.39
C GLY A 185 -1.30 -4.42 -6.35
N GLN A 186 -1.51 -5.10 -7.46
CA GLN A 186 -1.21 -6.52 -7.63
C GLN A 186 -0.79 -6.80 -9.07
N CYS A 187 -0.02 -7.86 -9.26
CA CYS A 187 0.33 -8.38 -10.57
C CYS A 187 0.29 -9.92 -10.59
N GLN A 188 0.16 -10.48 -11.79
CA GLN A 188 0.17 -11.90 -12.06
C GLN A 188 1.33 -12.21 -13.00
N ILE A 189 2.26 -13.05 -12.54
CA ILE A 189 3.37 -13.54 -13.34
C ILE A 189 3.24 -15.07 -13.36
N ASP A 190 2.95 -15.61 -14.54
CA ASP A 190 2.65 -17.01 -14.75
C ASP A 190 1.55 -17.54 -13.80
N ASN A 191 1.88 -18.51 -12.95
CA ASN A 191 0.98 -19.10 -11.96
C ASN A 191 0.95 -18.32 -10.62
N THR A 192 1.74 -17.25 -10.49
CA THR A 192 1.97 -16.55 -9.23
C THR A 192 1.27 -15.20 -9.23
N LYS A 193 0.36 -15.02 -8.28
CA LYS A 193 -0.29 -13.74 -7.98
C LYS A 193 0.46 -13.05 -6.84
N LEU A 194 0.84 -11.80 -7.05
CA LEU A 194 1.52 -10.96 -6.08
C LEU A 194 0.63 -9.78 -5.70
N SER A 195 0.25 -9.67 -4.43
CA SER A 195 -0.42 -8.48 -3.88
C SER A 195 0.56 -7.65 -3.07
N ILE A 196 0.56 -6.33 -3.26
CA ILE A 196 1.60 -5.43 -2.76
C ILE A 196 1.02 -4.46 -1.75
N PHE A 197 1.65 -4.35 -0.58
CA PHE A 197 1.24 -3.47 0.50
C PHE A 197 2.42 -2.62 0.99
N ARG A 198 2.16 -1.36 1.29
CA ARG A 198 3.13 -0.40 1.79
C ARG A 198 2.75 0.06 3.18
N TYR A 199 3.68 -0.04 4.12
CA TYR A 199 3.50 0.51 5.47
C TYR A 199 3.73 2.01 5.46
N CYS A 200 2.92 2.77 6.19
CA CYS A 200 2.99 4.24 6.26
C CYS A 200 4.31 4.73 6.86
N CYS A 201 4.90 3.96 7.77
CA CYS A 201 6.22 4.18 8.37
C CYS A 201 6.86 2.82 8.74
N PRO A 202 8.18 2.77 8.99
CA PRO A 202 8.81 1.57 9.54
C PRO A 202 8.11 1.11 10.81
N THR A 203 7.50 -0.08 10.75
CA THR A 203 6.68 -0.65 11.83
C THR A 203 7.42 -1.86 12.41
N PRO A 204 7.38 -2.15 13.72
CA PRO A 204 8.01 -3.34 14.26
C PRO A 204 7.62 -4.62 13.51
N PHE A 205 8.58 -5.50 13.23
CA PHE A 205 8.32 -6.74 12.51
C PHE A 205 7.37 -7.65 13.29
N LEU A 206 7.56 -7.75 14.61
CA LEU A 206 6.66 -8.44 15.53
C LEU A 206 5.92 -7.43 16.41
N ALA A 207 4.64 -7.66 16.64
CA ALA A 207 3.82 -6.79 17.50
C ALA A 207 4.16 -6.92 18.99
N SER A 208 4.67 -8.07 19.43
CA SER A 208 4.90 -8.40 20.85
C SER A 208 6.37 -8.41 21.28
N ALA A 209 7.32 -8.33 20.35
CA ALA A 209 8.74 -8.46 20.64
C ALA A 209 9.58 -7.45 19.85
N SER A 210 10.50 -6.78 20.54
CA SER A 210 11.49 -5.92 19.88
C SER A 210 12.61 -6.80 19.32
N THR A 211 12.64 -6.93 18.00
CA THR A 211 13.71 -7.64 17.27
C THR A 211 14.76 -6.68 16.70
N GLY A 212 14.53 -5.36 16.77
CA GLY A 212 15.30 -4.37 16.02
C GLY A 212 15.03 -4.35 14.52
N LEU A 213 14.12 -5.21 14.04
CA LEU A 213 13.70 -5.30 12.65
C LEU A 213 12.37 -4.58 12.43
N TYR A 214 12.31 -3.73 11.42
CA TYR A 214 11.14 -2.93 11.09
C TYR A 214 10.69 -3.22 9.66
N LYS A 215 9.40 -3.50 9.45
CA LYS A 215 8.82 -3.70 8.12
C LYS A 215 8.43 -2.38 7.47
N ARG A 216 8.58 -2.35 6.15
CA ARG A 216 8.25 -1.22 5.28
C ARG A 216 7.33 -1.60 4.14
N MET A 217 7.42 -2.83 3.64
CA MET A 217 6.49 -3.38 2.65
C MET A 217 6.14 -4.83 2.99
N ARG A 218 4.95 -5.26 2.55
CA ARG A 218 4.51 -6.65 2.57
C ARG A 218 4.08 -7.06 1.18
N TRP A 219 4.45 -8.27 0.79
CA TRP A 219 3.90 -8.94 -0.37
C TRP A 219 3.19 -10.22 0.06
N ASN A 220 2.02 -10.45 -0.53
CA ASN A 220 1.33 -11.72 -0.43
C ASN A 220 1.52 -12.44 -1.77
N VAL A 221 2.09 -13.65 -1.71
CA VAL A 221 2.37 -14.49 -2.88
C VAL A 221 1.41 -15.67 -2.84
N GLU A 222 0.50 -15.73 -3.80
CA GLU A 222 -0.45 -16.83 -3.97
C GLU A 222 -0.06 -17.60 -5.25
N ARG A 223 0.21 -18.90 -5.13
CA ARG A 223 0.49 -19.75 -6.30
C ARG A 223 -0.77 -20.54 -6.67
N GLU A 224 -1.12 -20.51 -7.95
CA GLU A 224 -2.24 -21.28 -8.49
C GLU A 224 -1.87 -22.77 -8.54
N ILE A 225 -2.64 -23.59 -7.83
CA ILE A 225 -2.55 -25.04 -7.88
C ILE A 225 -3.47 -25.51 -9.03
N GLN A 226 -2.92 -26.29 -9.96
CA GLN A 226 -3.75 -27.00 -10.94
C GLN A 226 -4.54 -28.09 -10.22
N GLY A 227 -5.81 -27.80 -9.90
CA GLY A 227 -6.80 -28.81 -9.52
C GLY A 227 -7.55 -29.35 -10.73
N GLU A 228 -8.04 -30.60 -10.66
CA GLU A 228 -8.80 -31.27 -11.74
C GLU A 228 -10.22 -30.69 -11.99
N GLY A 229 -10.56 -29.52 -11.43
CA GLY A 229 -11.89 -28.90 -11.56
C GLY A 229 -11.85 -27.48 -12.16
N GLU A 230 -12.99 -27.00 -12.66
CA GLU A 230 -13.15 -25.68 -13.32
C GLU A 230 -12.91 -24.45 -12.42
N GLY A 231 -12.31 -24.61 -11.24
CA GLY A 231 -12.01 -23.55 -10.28
C GLY A 231 -10.51 -23.41 -10.02
N LYS A 232 -9.99 -22.18 -10.17
CA LYS A 232 -8.62 -21.84 -9.72
C LYS A 232 -8.53 -22.03 -8.20
N THR A 233 -7.74 -23.00 -7.76
CA THR A 233 -7.48 -23.22 -6.33
C THR A 233 -6.12 -22.62 -6.03
N TYR A 234 -6.02 -21.73 -5.05
CA TYR A 234 -4.74 -21.14 -4.64
C TYR A 234 -4.23 -21.86 -3.40
N ASP A 235 -2.91 -22.05 -3.31
CA ASP A 235 -2.25 -22.48 -2.08
C ASP A 235 -2.39 -21.40 -0.98
N SER A 236 -2.07 -21.77 0.26
CA SER A 236 -1.86 -20.82 1.35
C SER A 236 -0.89 -19.72 0.92
N ALA A 237 -1.26 -18.47 1.19
CA ALA A 237 -0.45 -17.32 0.76
C ALA A 237 0.87 -17.27 1.54
N GLU A 238 1.99 -17.21 0.82
CA GLU A 238 3.29 -16.93 1.42
C GLU A 238 3.46 -15.43 1.62
N PHE A 239 3.98 -15.02 2.77
CA PHE A 239 4.19 -13.61 3.09
C PHE A 239 5.67 -13.24 3.03
N TYR A 240 5.98 -12.16 2.31
CA TYR A 240 7.33 -11.61 2.19
C TYR A 240 7.32 -10.16 2.66
N PHE A 241 8.45 -9.71 3.20
CA PHE A 241 8.58 -8.38 3.77
C PHE A 241 9.87 -7.70 3.35
N LEU A 242 9.76 -6.41 3.05
CA LEU A 242 10.90 -5.49 3.03
C LEU A 242 11.08 -5.00 4.45
N CYS A 243 12.24 -5.27 5.02
CA CYS A 243 12.56 -4.84 6.37
C CYS A 243 13.84 -4.00 6.39
N CYS A 244 13.96 -3.20 7.44
CA CYS A 244 15.20 -2.54 7.79
C CYS A 244 15.59 -2.82 9.25
N GLU A 245 16.89 -2.82 9.49
CA GLU A 245 17.49 -2.92 10.81
C GLU A 245 18.61 -1.89 10.95
N ASP A 246 18.79 -1.36 12.16
CA ASP A 246 19.80 -0.37 12.48
C ASP A 246 21.05 -1.10 13.01
N VAL A 247 22.10 -1.18 12.19
CA VAL A 247 23.36 -1.90 12.50
C VAL A 247 24.42 -0.89 12.94
N MET A 248 25.08 -1.15 14.06
CA MET A 248 26.22 -0.33 14.48
C MET A 248 27.44 -0.66 13.63
N GLU A 249 28.02 0.34 12.96
CA GLU A 249 29.30 0.17 12.27
C GLU A 249 30.38 -0.16 13.31
N ALA A 250 30.96 -1.36 13.24
CA ALA A 250 32.11 -1.68 14.06
C ALA A 250 33.27 -0.78 13.62
N GLU A 251 33.85 0.00 14.55
CA GLU A 251 35.08 0.73 14.27
C GLU A 251 36.11 -0.28 13.74
N ASP A 252 36.53 -0.11 12.49
CA ASP A 252 37.67 -0.81 11.93
C ASP A 252 38.84 -0.58 12.90
N ASN A 253 39.15 -1.59 13.70
CA ASN A 253 40.28 -1.62 14.60
C ASN A 253 41.55 -1.73 13.75
N LYS A 254 41.88 -0.65 13.04
CA LYS A 254 43.20 -0.44 12.47
C LYS A 254 44.13 -0.15 13.64
N ASN A 255 44.61 -1.23 14.24
CA ASN A 255 45.87 -1.24 14.97
C ASN A 255 46.93 -0.63 14.06
N GLY A 256 47.33 0.59 14.40
CA GLY A 256 48.38 1.36 13.73
C GLY A 256 48.84 2.47 14.66
N ASP A 257 49.50 2.06 15.74
CA ASP A 257 50.42 2.79 16.61
C ASP A 257 50.58 4.32 16.35
N GLY A 258 50.19 5.15 17.31
CA GLY A 258 50.44 6.59 17.27
C GLY A 258 49.62 7.40 18.27
N ARG A 259 50.20 7.63 19.45
CA ARG A 259 49.77 8.62 20.45
C ARG A 259 49.17 9.89 19.83
N CYS A 260 48.02 10.34 20.34
CA CYS A 260 47.75 11.75 20.64
C CYS A 260 46.69 11.82 21.74
N GLU A 261 47.03 12.50 22.84
CA GLU A 261 46.12 12.99 23.86
C GLU A 261 45.27 14.12 23.27
N GLY A 262 44.01 14.23 23.71
CA GLY A 262 43.24 15.48 23.61
C GLY A 262 41.89 15.34 22.92
N GLU A 263 40.87 15.79 23.65
CA GLU A 263 39.50 16.09 23.22
C GLU A 263 38.52 14.91 23.13
N ASN A 264 37.69 14.82 24.18
CA ASN A 264 36.37 14.21 24.18
C ASN A 264 35.54 14.79 23.03
N THR A 265 35.66 14.19 21.85
CA THR A 265 34.61 14.25 20.85
C THR A 265 33.84 12.95 21.04
N GLU A 266 32.60 13.03 21.49
CA GLU A 266 31.65 11.92 21.45
C GLU A 266 31.63 11.42 20.01
N ARG A 267 32.38 10.34 19.74
CA ARG A 267 32.36 9.68 18.44
C ARG A 267 30.99 9.02 18.36
N GLU A 268 30.05 9.70 17.72
CA GLU A 268 28.77 9.13 17.34
C GLU A 268 29.06 7.84 16.58
N SER A 269 28.75 6.71 17.22
CA SER A 269 28.72 5.40 16.56
C SER A 269 27.80 5.55 15.36
N ARG A 270 28.34 5.44 14.14
CA ARG A 270 27.53 5.54 12.92
C ARG A 270 26.62 4.31 12.87
N VAL A 271 25.34 4.55 13.04
CA VAL A 271 24.30 3.53 12.89
C VAL A 271 23.90 3.55 11.42
N ALA A 272 24.21 2.48 10.70
CA ALA A 272 23.81 2.29 9.32
C ALA A 272 22.51 1.48 9.28
N ARG A 273 21.49 2.02 8.61
CA ARG A 273 20.23 1.31 8.40
C ARG A 273 20.36 0.40 7.20
N ILE A 274 20.26 -0.91 7.39
CA ILE A 274 20.37 -1.90 6.32
C ILE A 274 18.99 -2.41 5.92
N TRP A 275 18.74 -2.48 4.63
CA TRP A 275 17.49 -2.95 4.02
C TRP A 275 17.65 -4.37 3.48
N SER A 276 16.63 -5.20 3.70
CA SER A 276 16.59 -6.57 3.20
C SER A 276 15.17 -7.03 2.86
N ILE A 277 15.09 -8.02 1.97
CA ILE A 277 13.86 -8.75 1.64
C ILE A 277 13.96 -10.14 2.25
N GLY A 278 12.88 -10.59 2.88
CA GLY A 278 12.82 -11.88 3.56
C GLY A 278 11.41 -12.45 3.61
N GLN A 279 11.34 -13.74 3.83
CA GLN A 279 10.10 -14.49 3.97
C GLN A 279 9.69 -14.55 5.45
N TRP A 280 8.40 -14.41 5.70
CA TRP A 280 7.81 -14.75 6.99
C TRP A 280 7.65 -16.27 7.11
N VAL A 281 8.28 -16.84 8.13
CA VAL A 281 8.13 -18.25 8.48
C VAL A 281 7.32 -18.33 9.76
N GLN A 282 6.08 -18.78 9.65
CA GLN A 282 5.17 -18.94 10.78
C GLN A 282 5.76 -19.92 11.81
N THR A 283 5.78 -19.54 13.08
CA THR A 283 6.27 -20.40 14.17
C THR A 283 5.19 -20.75 15.18
N TYR A 284 4.25 -19.83 15.43
CA TYR A 284 3.11 -20.05 16.33
C TYR A 284 1.99 -19.06 15.99
N PRO A 285 0.73 -19.44 15.78
CA PRO A 285 0.15 -20.78 16.00
C PRO A 285 0.61 -21.81 14.97
N ASP A 286 0.49 -23.09 15.32
CA ASP A 286 0.70 -24.20 14.39
C ASP A 286 -0.32 -24.07 13.23
N PRO A 287 0.11 -24.05 11.95
CA PRO A 287 -0.81 -23.99 10.82
C PRO A 287 -1.84 -25.13 10.80
N GLU A 288 -1.57 -26.28 11.41
CA GLU A 288 -2.47 -27.43 11.46
C GLU A 288 -3.45 -27.42 12.65
N ASP A 289 -3.21 -26.58 13.68
CA ASP A 289 -4.06 -26.54 14.88
C ASP A 289 -4.95 -25.29 14.94
N ILE A 290 -6.22 -25.46 14.56
CA ILE A 290 -7.24 -24.41 14.64
C ILE A 290 -7.44 -23.87 16.06
N THR A 291 -7.18 -24.67 17.09
CA THR A 291 -7.32 -24.25 18.50
C THR A 291 -6.28 -23.19 18.84
N ASP A 292 -5.04 -23.42 18.41
CA ASP A 292 -3.97 -22.45 18.55
C ASP A 292 -4.31 -21.16 17.81
N TRP A 293 -4.85 -21.24 16.59
CA TRP A 293 -5.29 -20.04 15.85
C TRP A 293 -6.37 -19.23 16.57
N VAL A 294 -7.36 -19.90 17.17
CA VAL A 294 -8.46 -19.23 17.87
C VAL A 294 -7.98 -18.61 19.19
N LEU A 295 -7.02 -19.23 19.87
CA LEU A 295 -6.50 -18.76 21.16
C LEU A 295 -5.29 -17.82 21.03
N CYS A 296 -4.68 -17.75 19.85
CA CYS A 296 -3.52 -16.92 19.61
C CYS A 296 -3.90 -15.43 19.61
N SER A 297 -3.40 -14.69 20.59
CA SER A 297 -3.57 -13.23 20.64
C SER A 297 -2.67 -12.50 19.65
N VAL A 298 -1.46 -13.01 19.38
CA VAL A 298 -0.47 -12.42 18.47
C VAL A 298 0.34 -13.54 17.81
N PRO A 299 0.28 -13.70 16.48
CA PRO A 299 1.09 -14.70 15.80
C PRO A 299 2.58 -14.35 15.84
N CYS A 300 3.40 -15.37 15.99
CA CYS A 300 4.86 -15.31 15.99
C CYS A 300 5.42 -15.95 14.73
N GLY A 301 6.47 -15.34 14.19
CA GLY A 301 7.18 -15.86 13.04
C GLY A 301 8.63 -15.38 13.01
N GLN A 302 9.41 -16.04 12.16
CA GLN A 302 10.79 -15.71 11.91
C GLN A 302 10.91 -14.96 10.59
N TYR A 303 11.88 -14.05 10.54
CA TYR A 303 12.29 -13.40 9.31
C TYR A 303 13.43 -14.21 8.67
N LYS A 304 13.11 -14.96 7.62
CA LYS A 304 14.11 -15.65 6.80
C LYS A 304 14.59 -14.70 5.72
N GLN A 305 15.70 -14.01 5.97
CA GLN A 305 16.30 -13.10 5.00
C GLN A 305 16.68 -13.86 3.71
N LEU A 306 16.33 -13.26 2.56
CA LEU A 306 16.60 -13.81 1.22
C LEU A 306 17.56 -12.94 0.42
N LEU A 307 17.45 -11.62 0.57
CA LEU A 307 18.24 -10.66 -0.19
C LEU A 307 18.58 -9.43 0.67
N CYS A 308 19.86 -9.06 0.73
CA CYS A 308 20.32 -7.79 1.30
C CYS A 308 20.39 -6.73 0.20
N LEU A 309 19.85 -5.53 0.43
CA LEU A 309 19.76 -4.43 -0.54
C LEU A 309 20.75 -3.30 -0.27
N GLY A 310 21.33 -3.21 0.93
CA GLY A 310 22.26 -2.15 1.32
C GLY A 310 21.63 -1.11 2.24
N ASP A 311 22.18 0.10 2.24
CA ASP A 311 21.87 1.18 3.19
C ASP A 311 20.81 2.18 2.71
N GLU A 312 20.52 2.21 1.41
CA GLU A 312 19.49 3.07 0.83
C GLU A 312 18.11 2.39 0.81
N GLU A 313 17.06 3.13 1.20
CA GLU A 313 15.69 2.63 1.11
C GLU A 313 15.28 2.44 -0.37
N PRO A 314 14.93 1.22 -0.81
CA PRO A 314 14.50 1.00 -2.18
C PRO A 314 13.11 1.60 -2.42
N SER A 315 12.88 2.07 -3.64
CA SER A 315 11.52 2.41 -4.09
C SER A 315 10.61 1.18 -4.04
N SER A 316 9.28 1.38 -3.91
CA SER A 316 8.30 0.29 -3.90
C SER A 316 8.40 -0.57 -5.16
N CYS A 317 8.70 0.06 -6.30
CA CYS A 317 8.88 -0.64 -7.57
C CYS A 317 10.17 -1.45 -7.59
N THR A 318 11.29 -0.86 -7.17
CA THR A 318 12.59 -1.55 -7.12
C THR A 318 12.54 -2.75 -6.18
N ALA A 319 11.97 -2.58 -4.99
CA ALA A 319 11.86 -3.66 -4.00
C ALA A 319 10.98 -4.81 -4.53
N THR A 320 9.88 -4.48 -5.22
CA THR A 320 9.01 -5.48 -5.85
C THR A 320 9.73 -6.22 -6.98
N ASP A 321 10.48 -5.51 -7.84
CA ASP A 321 11.23 -6.14 -8.93
C ASP A 321 12.35 -7.05 -8.37
N CYS A 322 13.00 -6.67 -7.28
CA CYS A 322 13.97 -7.51 -6.56
C CYS A 322 13.32 -8.79 -6.01
N LEU A 323 12.15 -8.70 -5.36
CA LEU A 323 11.42 -9.88 -4.87
C LEU A 323 11.05 -10.81 -6.02
N LEU A 324 10.52 -10.27 -7.12
CA LEU A 324 10.17 -11.05 -8.30
C LEU A 324 11.39 -11.80 -8.86
N GLY A 325 12.56 -11.16 -8.90
CA GLY A 325 13.81 -11.82 -9.29
C GLY A 325 14.17 -13.00 -8.37
N VAL A 326 13.95 -12.87 -7.07
CA VAL A 326 14.16 -13.95 -6.09
C VAL A 326 13.18 -15.10 -6.32
N LEU A 327 11.88 -14.81 -6.49
CA LEU A 327 10.83 -15.81 -6.69
C LEU A 327 11.05 -16.62 -7.98
N LEU A 328 11.35 -15.93 -9.09
CA LEU A 328 11.60 -16.57 -10.38
C LEU A 328 12.84 -17.47 -10.35
N SER A 329 13.87 -17.10 -9.57
CA SER A 329 15.08 -17.92 -9.42
C SER A 329 14.80 -19.22 -8.66
N GLN A 330 13.95 -19.17 -7.63
CA GLN A 330 13.58 -20.35 -6.84
C GLN A 330 12.76 -21.37 -7.64
N GLU A 331 11.90 -20.90 -8.56
CA GLU A 331 11.10 -21.79 -9.42
C GLU A 331 11.96 -22.55 -10.43
N ILE A 332 13.03 -21.91 -10.93
CA ILE A 332 14.02 -22.55 -11.82
C ILE A 332 14.77 -23.66 -11.08
N ASP A 333 15.25 -23.41 -9.87
CA ASP A 333 15.97 -24.42 -9.08
C ASP A 333 15.07 -25.60 -8.64
N GLY A 334 13.78 -25.34 -8.37
CA GLY A 334 12.80 -26.39 -8.04
C GLY A 334 12.46 -27.30 -9.22
N THR A 335 12.55 -26.80 -10.46
CA THR A 335 12.19 -27.56 -11.67
C THR A 335 13.28 -28.56 -12.09
N VAL A 336 14.52 -28.39 -11.63
CA VAL A 336 15.66 -29.26 -12.01
C VAL A 336 15.68 -30.58 -11.21
N CYS A 337 14.90 -30.73 -10.14
CA CYS A 337 14.97 -31.91 -9.26
C CYS A 337 14.05 -33.10 -9.65
N PHE A 338 13.23 -32.98 -10.70
CA PHE A 338 12.43 -34.11 -11.24
C PHE A 338 12.93 -34.56 -12.61
N LYS A 339 14.11 -35.19 -12.62
CA LYS A 339 14.51 -36.17 -13.62
C LYS A 339 15.79 -36.87 -13.16
N THR A 340 15.65 -38.00 -12.49
CA THR A 340 16.56 -39.13 -12.65
C THR A 340 15.86 -40.43 -12.30
#